data_AF-A0A4U9D2H4-F1
#
_entry.id   AF-A0A4U9D2H4-F1
#
_cell.length_a   1.000
_cell.length_b   1.000
_cell.length_c   1.000
_cell.angle_alpha   90.00
_cell.angle_beta   90.00
_cell.angle_gamma   90.00
#
_symmetry.space_group_name_H-M   'P 1'
#
loop_
_entity.id
_entity.type
_entity.pdbx_description
1 polymer ?
#
loop_
_entity_poly.entity_id
_entity_poly.type
_entity_poly.pdbx_seq_one_letter_code
_entity_poly.pdbx_strand_id
1 'polypeptide(L)' 'MGKKETLPAYCKSCPHLNLCWGECPKNRIVRAPDGEEGLNYLCPGFRHFYSTVKPTLEKIAAMLK' A
#
# COMPACT_ATOMS: atom_id res chain seq x y z
N MET A 1 -6.25 -19.01 -5.44
CA MET A 1 -5.66 -17.68 -5.66
C MET A 1 -5.64 -16.91 -4.35
N GLY A 2 -4.46 -16.59 -3.84
CA GLY A 2 -4.29 -15.83 -2.60
C GLY A 2 -4.54 -14.33 -2.81
N LYS A 3 -4.99 -13.62 -1.75
CA LYS A 3 -5.26 -12.16 -1.81
C LYS A 3 -4.05 -11.32 -2.26
N LYS A 4 -2.83 -11.83 -2.09
CA LYS A 4 -1.58 -11.19 -2.52
C LYS A 4 -1.29 -11.38 -4.02
N GLU A 5 -1.77 -12.48 -4.60
CA GLU A 5 -1.52 -12.82 -6.01
C GLU A 5 -2.29 -11.87 -6.94
N THR A 6 -3.45 -11.38 -6.49
CA THR A 6 -4.34 -10.47 -7.23
C THR A 6 -3.96 -8.99 -7.09
N LEU A 7 -2.76 -8.67 -6.60
CA LEU A 7 -2.27 -7.29 -6.56
C LEU A 7 -1.81 -6.82 -7.94
N PRO A 8 -2.18 -5.59 -8.35
CA PRO A 8 -1.69 -5.03 -9.60
C PRO A 8 -0.17 -4.79 -9.55
N ALA A 9 0.47 -4.70 -10.70
CA ALA A 9 1.90 -4.40 -10.84
C ALA A 9 2.29 -3.14 -10.06
N TYR A 10 1.46 -2.09 -10.14
CA TYR A 10 1.61 -0.86 -9.36
C TYR A 10 1.73 -1.07 -7.85
N CYS A 11 0.97 -2.02 -7.28
CA CYS A 11 1.09 -2.38 -5.85
C CYS A 11 2.37 -3.18 -5.59
N LYS A 12 2.74 -4.11 -6.48
CA LYS A 12 3.93 -4.96 -6.34
C LYS A 12 5.23 -4.16 -6.36
N SER A 13 5.27 -3.03 -7.06
CA SER A 13 6.42 -2.11 -7.10
C SER A 13 6.38 -1.01 -6.02
N CYS A 14 5.36 -0.97 -5.16
CA CYS A 14 5.19 0.11 -4.18
C CYS A 14 6.14 -0.05 -2.97
N PRO A 15 6.91 1.00 -2.59
CA PRO A 15 7.82 0.93 -1.44
C PRO A 15 7.11 0.80 -0.08
N HIS A 16 5.78 0.98 -0.05
CA HIS A 16 4.95 0.86 1.15
C HIS A 16 4.11 -0.43 1.17
N LEU A 17 4.35 -1.37 0.25
CA LEU A 17 3.55 -2.60 0.16
C LEU A 17 3.58 -3.41 1.47
N ASN A 18 4.70 -3.39 2.19
CA ASN A 18 4.84 -4.07 3.48
C ASN A 18 4.03 -3.42 4.63
N LEU A 19 3.51 -2.20 4.44
CA LEU A 19 2.68 -1.50 5.41
C LEU A 19 1.19 -1.74 5.15
N CYS A 20 0.74 -1.70 3.89
CA CYS A 20 -0.69 -1.83 3.56
C CYS A 20 -1.10 -3.20 3.02
N TRP A 21 -0.17 -3.95 2.42
CA TRP A 21 -0.43 -5.22 1.73
C TRP A 21 -1.55 -5.18 0.67
N GLY A 22 -1.76 -3.99 0.09
CA GLY A 22 -2.83 -3.72 -0.87
C GLY A 22 -4.25 -3.74 -0.28
N GLU A 23 -4.37 -3.72 1.05
CA GLU A 23 -5.63 -3.63 1.79
C GLU A 23 -6.65 -4.74 1.47
N CYS A 24 -7.85 -4.63 2.04
CA CYS A 24 -8.95 -5.54 1.80
C CYS A 24 -9.31 -5.61 0.29
N PRO A 25 -9.39 -6.81 -0.32
CA PRO A 25 -9.80 -6.98 -1.72
C PRO A 25 -11.16 -6.34 -2.06
N LYS A 26 -12.10 -6.27 -1.11
CA LYS A 26 -13.40 -5.61 -1.31
C LYS A 26 -13.28 -4.13 -1.67
N ASN A 27 -12.18 -3.49 -1.27
CA ASN A 27 -11.94 -2.07 -1.48
C ASN A 27 -11.04 -1.81 -2.71
N ARG A 28 -10.67 -2.87 -3.46
CA ARG A 28 -9.83 -2.82 -4.66
C ARG A 28 -10.67 -2.60 -5.92
N ILE A 29 -11.34 -1.45 -5.96
CA ILE A 29 -12.42 -1.15 -6.91
C ILE A 29 -12.06 -0.09 -7.95
N VAL A 30 -10.81 0.39 -7.97
CA VAL A 30 -10.34 1.38 -8.95
C VAL A 30 -9.19 0.83 -9.79
N ARG A 31 -8.92 1.49 -10.92
CA ARG A 31 -7.77 1.19 -11.77
C ARG A 31 -6.51 1.84 -11.22
N ALA A 32 -5.38 1.15 -11.37
CA ALA A 32 -4.05 1.70 -11.15
C ALA A 32 -3.67 2.69 -12.26
N PRO A 33 -2.65 3.55 -12.06
CA PRO A 33 -2.21 4.53 -13.06
C PRO A 33 -1.76 3.91 -14.39
N ASP A 34 -1.32 2.66 -14.37
CA ASP A 34 -0.97 1.85 -15.55
C ASP A 34 -2.18 1.19 -16.23
N GLY A 35 -3.39 1.39 -15.69
CA GLY A 35 -4.64 0.86 -16.22
C GLY A 35 -5.09 -0.49 -15.64
N GLU A 36 -4.23 -1.18 -14.87
CA GLU A 36 -4.56 -2.46 -14.25
C GLU A 36 -5.70 -2.31 -13.23
N GLU A 37 -6.60 -3.28 -13.16
CA GLU A 37 -7.67 -3.30 -12.17
C GLU A 37 -7.16 -3.79 -10.79
N GLY A 38 -7.93 -3.51 -9.75
CA GLY A 38 -7.64 -4.04 -8.42
C GLY A 38 -6.76 -3.13 -7.56
N LEU A 39 -6.71 -1.83 -7.85
CA LEU A 39 -6.13 -0.85 -6.95
C LEU A 39 -7.13 -0.50 -5.84
N ASN A 40 -6.63 -0.40 -4.60
CA ASN A 40 -7.44 0.07 -3.48
C ASN A 40 -7.79 1.56 -3.64
N TYR A 41 -9.05 1.95 -3.42
CA TYR A 41 -9.49 3.33 -3.62
C TYR A 41 -8.78 4.36 -2.73
N LEU A 42 -8.27 3.95 -1.56
CA LEU A 42 -7.47 4.79 -0.65
C LEU A 42 -5.97 4.76 -0.94
N CYS A 43 -5.52 4.02 -1.96
CA CYS A 43 -4.09 3.88 -2.26
C CYS A 43 -3.36 5.23 -2.36
N PRO A 44 -3.88 6.28 -3.04
CA PRO A 44 -3.21 7.58 -3.07
C PRO A 44 -3.02 8.20 -1.68
N GLY A 45 -4.05 8.11 -0.82
CA GLY A 45 -4.02 8.60 0.55
C GLY A 45 -3.02 7.83 1.42
N PHE A 46 -3.00 6.50 1.34
CA PHE A 46 -2.01 5.68 2.04
C PHE A 46 -0.59 5.98 1.57
N ARG A 47 -0.37 6.13 0.26
CA ARG A 47 0.95 6.47 -0.29
C ARG A 47 1.44 7.81 0.27
N HIS A 48 0.58 8.82 0.30
CA HIS A 48 0.91 10.11 0.90
C HIS A 48 1.20 9.97 2.41
N PHE A 49 0.29 9.34 3.16
CA PHE A 49 0.42 9.15 4.60
C PHE A 49 1.74 8.45 4.96
N TYR A 50 2.05 7.29 4.37
CA TYR A 50 3.26 6.55 4.68
C TYR A 50 4.55 7.28 4.27
N SER A 51 4.53 8.05 3.17
CA SER A 51 5.68 8.88 2.79
C SER A 51 5.98 9.94 3.86
N THR A 52 4.95 10.47 4.53
CA THR A 52 5.08 11.47 5.58
C THR A 52 5.46 10.86 6.93
N VAL A 53 4.81 9.78 7.36
CA VAL A 53 4.96 9.28 8.74
C VAL A 53 6.09 8.28 8.92
N LYS A 54 6.52 7.57 7.87
CA LYS A 54 7.50 6.48 7.98
C LYS A 54 8.80 6.89 8.71
N PRO A 55 9.45 8.03 8.40
CA PRO A 55 10.68 8.42 9.10
C PRO A 55 10.47 8.63 10.61
N THR A 56 9.31 9.17 11.00
CA THR A 56 8.97 9.39 12.42
C THR A 56 8.65 8.09 13.11
N LEU A 57 7.89 7.20 12.48
CA LEU A 57 7.57 5.88 13.03
C LEU A 57 8.84 5.02 13.23
N GLU A 58 9.80 5.08 12.31
CA GLU A 58 11.08 4.38 12.44
C GLU A 58 11.88 4.87 13.64
N LYS A 59 11.91 6.19 13.89
CA LYS A 59 12.53 6.76 15.09
C LYS A 59 11.85 6.30 16.37
N ILE A 60 10.52 6.30 16.40
CA ILE A 60 9.75 5.82 17.56
C ILE A 60 10.04 4.34 17.82
N ALA A 61 9.99 3.51 16.78
CA ALA A 61 10.27 2.08 16.90
C ALA A 61 11.70 1.78 17.41
N ALA A 62 12.68 2.61 17.04
CA ALA A 62 14.05 2.48 17.53
C ALA A 62 14.20 2.81 19.04
N MET A 63 13.32 3.65 19.59
CA MET A 63 13.31 4.02 21.02
C MET A 63 12.60 3.00 21.92
N LEU A 64 11.85 2.05 21.33
CA LEU A 64 11.14 0.98 22.05
C LEU A 64 11.95 -0.32 22.16
N LYS A 65 13.19 -0.32 21.66
CA LYS A 65 14.15 -1.40 21.80
C LYS A 65 15.06 -1.13 22.98
#